data_AF-A0A5B8V8Q3-F1
#
_entry.id   AF-A0A5B8V8Q3-F1
#
_cell.length_a   1.000
_cell.length_b   1.000
_cell.length_c   1.000
_cell.angle_alpha   90.00
_cell.angle_beta   90.00
_cell.angle_gamma   90.00
#
_symmetry.space_group_name_H-M   'P 1'
#
loop_
_entity.id
_entity.type
_entity.pdbx_description
1 polymer ?
#
loop_
_entity_poly.entity_id
_entity_poly.type
_entity_poly.pdbx_seq_one_letter_code
_entity_poly.pdbx_strand_id
1 'polypeptide(L)'
;MKKIFPDIVAFLLIFLFTYTSINKLYSLDSFTAVLKAMPVIKPVAFILTWLIPSVELVVVALLFFPVTRLLGLQCSTALLLLFTLYLFYALAVSDDLPCSCGGIISSMTWKQHLLFNSTLILLTVTAVLFARRLEKKQKILLQ
;
A
#
# COMPACT_ATOMS: atom_id res chain seq x y z
N MET A 1 2.63 3.50 -26.77
CA MET A 1 3.36 2.36 -26.17
C MET A 1 4.32 2.72 -25.02
N LYS A 2 4.82 3.96 -24.87
CA LYS A 2 5.84 4.28 -23.84
C LYS A 2 5.38 4.22 -22.36
N LYS A 3 4.07 4.24 -22.07
CA LYS A 3 3.51 4.25 -20.70
C LYS A 3 3.06 2.87 -20.16
N ILE A 4 3.26 1.79 -20.92
CA ILE A 4 2.72 0.46 -20.58
C ILE A 4 3.19 -0.01 -19.19
N PHE A 5 4.47 0.18 -18.85
CA PHE A 5 5.00 -0.31 -17.58
C PHE A 5 4.39 0.38 -16.34
N PRO A 6 4.40 1.73 -16.21
CA PRO A 6 3.72 2.40 -15.10
C PRO A 6 2.21 2.09 -15.02
N ASP A 7 1.56 1.88 -16.17
CA ASP A 7 0.13 1.56 -16.22
C ASP A 7 -0.15 0.16 -15.65
N ILE A 8 0.65 -0.85 -16.03
CA ILE A 8 0.55 -2.20 -15.46
C ILE A 8 0.75 -2.19 -13.94
N VAL A 9 1.77 -1.46 -13.46
CA VAL A 9 2.03 -1.34 -12.02
C VAL A 9 0.87 -0.66 -11.31
N ALA A 10 0.29 0.40 -11.90
CA ALA A 10 -0.89 1.05 -11.33
C ALA A 10 -2.09 0.10 -11.23
N PHE A 11 -2.36 -0.71 -12.26
CA PHE A 11 -3.46 -1.70 -12.21
C PHE A 11 -3.25 -2.76 -11.15
N LEU A 12 -2.02 -3.27 -10.98
CA LEU A 12 -1.68 -4.20 -9.92
C LEU A 12 -1.95 -3.60 -8.52
N LEU A 13 -1.52 -2.35 -8.30
CA LEU A 13 -1.72 -1.65 -7.03
C LEU A 13 -3.20 -1.32 -6.77
N ILE A 14 -3.96 -0.95 -7.81
CA ILE A 14 -5.42 -0.76 -7.71
C ILE A 14 -6.08 -2.03 -7.21
N PHE A 15 -5.78 -3.17 -7.84
CA PHE A 15 -6.34 -4.45 -7.44
C PHE A 15 -5.99 -4.80 -6.00
N LEU A 16 -4.71 -4.66 -5.63
CA LEU A 16 -4.23 -4.97 -4.29
C LEU A 16 -4.88 -4.08 -3.21
N PHE A 17 -4.83 -2.76 -3.37
CA PHE A 17 -5.36 -1.84 -2.36
C PHE A 17 -6.88 -1.88 -2.27
N THR A 18 -7.58 -2.13 -3.38
CA THR A 18 -9.03 -2.36 -3.35
C THR A 18 -9.34 -3.63 -2.57
N TYR A 19 -8.62 -4.72 -2.85
CA TYR A 19 -8.79 -5.97 -2.13
C TYR A 19 -8.52 -5.80 -0.62
N THR A 20 -7.40 -5.18 -0.23
CA THR A 20 -7.05 -5.01 1.18
C THR A 20 -8.01 -4.10 1.91
N SER A 21 -8.42 -2.99 1.30
CA SER A 21 -9.31 -2.01 1.94
C SER A 21 -10.69 -2.60 2.17
N ILE A 22 -11.25 -3.32 1.18
CA ILE A 22 -12.54 -4.01 1.33
C ILE A 22 -12.48 -5.04 2.45
N ASN A 23 -11.43 -5.87 2.51
CA ASN A 23 -11.28 -6.86 3.58
C ASN A 23 -11.18 -6.21 4.98
N LYS A 24 -10.49 -5.07 5.10
CA LYS A 24 -10.42 -4.31 6.36
C LYS A 24 -11.77 -3.73 6.77
N LEU A 25 -12.52 -3.19 5.81
CA LEU A 25 -13.87 -2.64 6.05
C LEU A 25 -14.90 -3.73 6.35
N TYR A 26 -14.75 -4.91 5.77
CA TYR A 26 -15.62 -6.06 6.05
C TYR A 26 -15.38 -6.63 7.46
N SER A 27 -14.12 -6.65 7.91
CA SER A 27 -13.70 -7.22 9.19
C SER A 27 -13.09 -6.18 10.13
N LEU A 28 -13.82 -5.09 10.38
CA LEU A 28 -13.35 -3.95 11.18
C LEU A 28 -12.96 -4.34 12.61
N ASP A 29 -13.72 -5.24 13.25
CA ASP A 29 -13.44 -5.68 14.62
C ASP A 29 -12.11 -6.42 14.71
N SER A 30 -11.87 -7.37 13.78
CA SER A 30 -10.61 -8.10 13.68
C SER A 30 -9.43 -7.17 13.39
N PHE A 31 -9.61 -6.23 12.47
CA PHE A 31 -8.57 -5.25 12.14
C PHE A 31 -8.25 -4.35 13.34
N THR A 32 -9.28 -3.89 14.06
CA THR A 32 -9.12 -3.09 15.28
C THR A 32 -8.39 -3.88 16.38
N ALA A 33 -8.70 -5.17 16.54
CA ALA A 33 -8.02 -6.04 17.50
C ALA A 33 -6.52 -6.16 17.20
N VAL A 34 -6.15 -6.33 15.93
CA VAL A 34 -4.74 -6.35 15.49
C VAL A 34 -4.04 -5.03 15.81
N LEU A 35 -4.68 -3.89 15.50
CA LEU A 35 -4.10 -2.57 15.82
C LEU A 35 -3.95 -2.35 17.33
N LYS A 36 -4.89 -2.85 18.14
CA LYS A 36 -4.86 -2.77 19.61
C LYS A 36 -3.82 -3.69 20.25
N ALA A 37 -3.39 -4.74 19.56
CA ALA A 37 -2.36 -5.65 20.07
C ALA A 37 -0.98 -4.98 20.14
N MET A 38 -0.77 -3.89 19.39
CA MET A 38 0.45 -3.09 19.45
C MET A 38 0.33 -1.96 20.49
N PRO A 39 1.14 -1.95 21.56
CA PRO A 39 1.01 -0.96 22.64
C PRO A 39 1.09 0.50 22.18
N VAL A 40 1.97 0.78 21.20
CA VAL A 40 2.17 2.14 20.64
C VAL A 40 0.96 2.60 19.82
N ILE A 41 0.24 1.66 19.18
CA ILE A 41 -0.87 1.95 18.27
C ILE A 41 -2.22 1.92 19.00
N LYS A 42 -2.32 1.13 20.08
CA LYS A 42 -3.54 0.95 20.88
C LYS A 42 -4.31 2.24 21.20
N PRO A 43 -3.67 3.38 21.56
CA PRO A 43 -4.40 4.63 21.86
C PRO A 43 -5.12 5.23 20.64
N VAL A 44 -4.57 5.02 19.43
CA VAL A 44 -5.09 5.57 18.17
C VAL A 44 -5.72 4.50 17.26
N ALA A 45 -5.80 3.26 17.74
CA ALA A 45 -6.24 2.11 16.95
C ALA A 45 -7.62 2.32 16.32
N PHE A 46 -8.59 2.89 17.05
CA PHE A 46 -9.93 3.15 16.53
C PHE A 46 -9.93 4.16 15.37
N ILE A 47 -9.10 5.21 15.45
CA ILE A 47 -8.96 6.20 14.37
C ILE A 47 -8.33 5.53 13.14
N LEU A 48 -7.28 4.75 13.36
CA LEU A 48 -6.56 4.05 12.29
C LEU A 48 -7.39 2.96 11.60
N THR A 49 -8.29 2.31 12.32
CA THR A 49 -9.22 1.32 11.77
C THR A 49 -10.00 1.87 10.57
N TRP A 50 -10.44 3.14 10.64
CA TRP A 50 -11.14 3.81 9.55
C TRP A 50 -10.19 4.53 8.60
N LEU A 51 -9.18 5.21 9.15
CA LEU A 51 -8.27 6.03 8.35
C LEU A 51 -7.48 5.20 7.33
N ILE A 52 -6.96 4.04 7.73
CA ILE A 52 -6.13 3.19 6.86
C ILE A 52 -6.89 2.74 5.59
N PRO A 53 -8.06 2.06 5.68
CA PRO A 53 -8.80 1.68 4.48
C PRO A 53 -9.29 2.89 3.67
N SER A 54 -9.64 4.02 4.32
CA SER A 54 -10.00 5.24 3.59
C SER A 54 -8.83 5.78 2.76
N VAL A 55 -7.63 5.83 3.32
CA VAL A 55 -6.42 6.26 2.59
C VAL A 55 -6.10 5.30 1.44
N GLU A 56 -6.24 3.99 1.65
CA GLU A 56 -6.07 2.98 0.58
C GLU A 56 -7.02 3.26 -0.60
N LEU A 57 -8.30 3.53 -0.34
CA LEU A 57 -9.29 3.85 -1.37
C LEU A 57 -9.00 5.19 -2.08
N VAL A 58 -8.51 6.20 -1.37
CA VAL A 58 -8.05 7.45 -1.98
C VAL A 58 -6.88 7.19 -2.93
N VAL A 59 -5.92 6.35 -2.53
CA VAL A 59 -4.80 5.96 -3.40
C VAL A 59 -5.29 5.21 -4.64
N VAL A 60 -6.27 4.31 -4.49
CA VAL A 60 -6.92 3.64 -5.63
C VAL A 60 -7.51 4.65 -6.61
N ALA A 61 -8.25 5.64 -6.11
CA ALA A 61 -8.82 6.69 -6.96
C ALA A 61 -7.73 7.49 -7.69
N LEU A 62 -6.64 7.85 -6.99
CA LEU A 62 -5.50 8.55 -7.59
C LEU A 62 -4.82 7.74 -8.70
N LEU A 63 -4.68 6.42 -8.52
CA LEU A 63 -4.08 5.53 -9.53
C LEU A 63 -4.99 5.31 -10.75
N PHE A 64 -6.31 5.33 -10.53
CA PHE A 64 -7.31 5.08 -11.58
C PHE A 64 -7.24 6.15 -12.67
N PHE A 65 -7.25 7.43 -12.30
CA PHE A 65 -7.22 8.54 -13.26
C PHE A 65 -5.80 8.77 -13.83
N PRO A 66 -5.61 8.78 -15.16
CA PRO A 66 -4.30 8.97 -15.77
C PRO A 66 -3.59 10.27 -15.38
N VAL A 67 -4.36 11.33 -15.09
CA VAL A 67 -3.85 12.66 -14.71
C VAL A 67 -3.22 12.64 -13.32
N THR A 68 -3.78 11.88 -12.38
CA THR A 68 -3.29 11.79 -10.99
C THR A 68 -2.41 10.56 -10.74
N ARG A 69 -2.22 9.70 -11.74
CA ARG A 69 -1.55 8.40 -11.59
C ARG A 69 -0.14 8.50 -11.03
N LEU A 70 0.65 9.51 -11.44
CA LEU A 70 2.00 9.69 -10.88
C LEU A 70 1.93 9.96 -9.37
N LEU A 71 1.01 10.84 -8.93
CA LEU A 71 0.78 11.11 -7.52
C LEU A 71 0.32 9.83 -6.80
N GLY A 72 -0.61 9.08 -7.39
CA GLY A 72 -1.06 7.79 -6.87
C GLY A 72 0.10 6.79 -6.66
N LEU A 73 1.03 6.68 -7.61
CA LEU A 73 2.21 5.82 -7.49
C LEU A 73 3.16 6.27 -6.37
N GLN A 74 3.33 7.59 -6.19
CA GLN A 74 4.12 8.15 -5.09
C GLN A 74 3.47 7.87 -3.73
N CYS A 75 2.16 8.10 -3.61
CA CYS A 75 1.40 7.79 -2.40
C CYS A 75 1.42 6.29 -2.09
N SER A 76 1.32 5.44 -3.11
CA SER A 76 1.44 3.98 -2.98
C SER A 76 2.79 3.57 -2.41
N THR A 77 3.88 4.18 -2.89
CA THR A 77 5.23 3.94 -2.38
C THR A 77 5.32 4.30 -0.89
N ALA A 78 4.83 5.48 -0.51
CA ALA A 78 4.82 5.93 0.88
C ALA A 78 3.99 5.00 1.78
N LEU A 79 2.81 4.58 1.31
CA LEU A 79 1.93 3.71 2.07
C LEU A 79 2.53 2.31 2.27
N LEU A 80 3.12 1.72 1.20
CA LEU A 80 3.82 0.44 1.29
C LEU A 80 5.03 0.51 2.24
N LEU A 81 5.77 1.62 2.23
CA LEU A 81 6.87 1.84 3.19
C LEU A 81 6.35 1.89 4.63
N LEU A 82 5.28 2.64 4.89
CA LEU A 82 4.66 2.71 6.22
C LEU A 82 4.18 1.33 6.69
N PHE A 83 3.52 0.56 5.82
CA PHE A 83 3.11 -0.80 6.16
C PHE A 83 4.30 -1.72 6.41
N THR A 84 5.39 -1.59 5.65
CA THR A 84 6.59 -2.40 5.85
C THR A 84 7.29 -2.06 7.16
N LEU A 85 7.38 -0.77 7.51
CA LEU A 85 7.93 -0.32 8.80
C LEU A 85 7.09 -0.82 9.97
N TYR A 86 5.76 -0.77 9.84
CA TYR A 86 4.84 -1.35 10.82
C TYR A 86 5.09 -2.85 11.01
N LEU A 87 5.20 -3.62 9.92
CA LEU A 87 5.47 -5.06 9.99
C LEU A 87 6.84 -5.36 10.62
N PHE A 88 7.86 -4.56 10.31
CA PHE A 88 9.18 -4.71 10.90
C PHE A 88 9.16 -4.46 12.41
N TYR A 89 8.47 -3.41 12.85
CA TYR A 89 8.27 -3.13 14.27
C TYR A 89 7.49 -4.24 14.98
N ALA A 90 6.40 -4.72 14.37
CA ALA A 90 5.60 -5.80 14.93
C ALA A 90 6.42 -7.10 15.10
N LEU A 91 7.26 -7.44 14.12
CA LEU A 91 8.16 -8.60 14.21
C LEU A 91 9.21 -8.45 15.33
N ALA A 92 9.65 -7.23 15.62
CA ALA A 92 10.64 -6.98 16.67
C ALA A 92 10.05 -7.01 18.10
N VAL A 93 8.75 -6.74 18.25
CA VAL A 93 8.07 -6.64 19.54
C VAL A 93 7.40 -7.96 19.95
N SER A 94 7.08 -8.84 18.99
CA SER A 94 6.31 -10.04 19.27
C SER A 94 6.58 -11.18 18.29
N ASP A 95 6.99 -12.32 18.83
CA ASP A 95 7.14 -13.57 18.08
C ASP A 95 5.80 -14.29 17.83
N ASP A 96 4.78 -14.04 18.66
CA ASP A 96 3.52 -14.81 18.71
C ASP A 96 2.24 -14.03 18.31
N LEU A 97 2.35 -12.85 17.69
CA LEU A 97 1.15 -12.13 17.26
C LEU A 97 0.50 -12.80 16.04
N PRO A 98 -0.81 -13.13 16.08
CA PRO A 98 -1.51 -13.64 14.91
C PRO A 98 -1.54 -12.55 13.83
N CYS A 99 -0.95 -12.84 12.67
CA CYS A 99 -0.96 -11.98 11.49
C CYS A 99 -2.38 -11.93 10.89
N SER A 100 -3.28 -11.13 11.47
CA SER A 100 -4.65 -10.98 10.95
C SER A 100 -4.83 -9.65 10.23
N CYS A 101 -4.04 -9.41 9.19
CA CYS A 101 -4.16 -8.21 8.34
C CYS A 101 -5.32 -8.27 7.32
N GLY A 102 -6.17 -9.31 7.40
CA GLY A 102 -7.37 -9.53 6.57
C GLY A 102 -7.15 -10.40 5.33
N GLY A 103 -8.19 -11.13 4.90
CA GLY A 103 -8.27 -11.85 3.63
C GLY A 103 -7.19 -12.92 3.39
N ILE A 104 -6.87 -13.18 2.12
CA ILE A 104 -5.82 -14.12 1.68
C ILE A 104 -4.44 -13.71 2.23
N ILE A 105 -4.25 -12.40 2.45
CA ILE A 105 -3.01 -11.84 3.00
C ILE A 105 -2.82 -12.32 4.46
N SER A 106 -3.87 -12.49 5.26
CA SER A 106 -3.71 -13.11 6.60
C SER A 106 -3.19 -14.55 6.62
N SER A 107 -3.09 -15.23 5.48
CA SER A 107 -2.47 -16.57 5.40
C SER A 107 -0.95 -16.57 5.21
N MET A 108 -0.33 -15.42 4.96
CA MET A 108 1.13 -15.35 4.78
C MET A 108 1.85 -15.17 6.12
N THR A 109 3.03 -15.76 6.22
CA THR A 109 3.97 -15.50 7.32
C THR A 109 4.47 -14.04 7.28
N TRP A 110 4.88 -13.51 8.43
CA TRP A 110 5.45 -12.16 8.54
C TRP A 110 6.60 -11.91 7.55
N LYS A 111 7.50 -12.88 7.37
CA LYS A 111 8.62 -12.79 6.42
C LYS A 111 8.13 -12.74 4.96
N GLN A 112 7.10 -13.52 4.62
CA GLN A 112 6.49 -13.49 3.28
C GLN A 112 5.82 -12.13 3.02
N HIS A 113 5.14 -11.54 4.00
CA HIS A 113 4.59 -10.19 3.88
C HIS A 113 5.64 -9.11 3.69
N LEU A 114 6.72 -9.16 4.46
CA LEU A 114 7.83 -8.23 4.30
C LEU A 114 8.44 -8.33 2.90
N LEU A 115 8.65 -9.55 2.40
CA LEU A 115 9.17 -9.78 1.04
C LEU A 115 8.19 -9.27 -0.03
N PHE A 116 6.89 -9.54 0.14
CA PHE A 116 5.84 -9.09 -0.76
C PHE A 116 5.80 -7.56 -0.86
N ASN A 117 5.72 -6.87 0.29
CA ASN A 117 5.71 -5.40 0.31
C ASN A 117 7.02 -4.82 -0.24
N SER A 118 8.18 -5.40 0.10
CA SER A 118 9.48 -4.93 -0.40
C SER A 118 9.56 -5.03 -1.93
N THR A 119 9.05 -6.11 -2.50
CA THR A 119 8.99 -6.31 -3.96
C THR A 119 8.09 -5.25 -4.61
N LEU A 120 6.91 -4.98 -4.02
CA LEU A 120 6.01 -3.95 -4.50
C LEU A 120 6.59 -2.54 -4.38
N ILE A 121 7.36 -2.24 -3.33
CA ILE A 121 8.06 -0.97 -3.17
C ILE A 121 9.04 -0.77 -4.32
N LEU A 122 9.89 -1.77 -4.62
CA LEU A 122 10.84 -1.69 -5.73
C LEU A 122 10.13 -1.50 -7.07
N LEU A 123 9.04 -2.24 -7.30
CA LEU A 123 8.23 -2.13 -8.51
C LEU A 123 7.59 -0.74 -8.64
N THR A 124 7.06 -0.19 -7.55
CA THR A 124 6.40 1.12 -7.56
C THR A 124 7.41 2.25 -7.73
N VAL A 125 8.57 2.18 -7.07
CA VAL A 125 9.65 3.16 -7.22
C VAL A 125 10.15 3.19 -8.67
N THR A 126 10.38 2.03 -9.29
CA THR A 126 10.79 1.97 -10.69
C THR A 126 9.72 2.53 -11.63
N ALA A 127 8.43 2.26 -11.37
CA ALA A 127 7.33 2.85 -12.11
C ALA A 127 7.29 4.39 -11.99
N VAL A 128 7.49 4.94 -10.79
CA VAL A 128 7.58 6.40 -10.56
C VAL A 128 8.72 7.01 -11.34
N LEU A 129 9.92 6.41 -11.30
CA LEU A 129 11.08 6.91 -12.04
C LEU A 129 10.84 6.90 -13.55
N PHE A 130 10.21 5.85 -14.07
CA PHE A 130 9.88 5.74 -15.49
C PHE A 130 8.81 6.77 -15.90
N ALA A 131 7.75 6.91 -15.11
CA ALA A 131 6.69 7.89 -15.34
C ALA A 131 7.22 9.33 -15.37
N ARG A 132 8.07 9.72 -14.42
CA ARG A 132 8.71 11.05 -14.38
C ARG A 132 9.58 11.33 -15.60
N ARG A 133 10.33 10.33 -16.07
CA ARG A 133 11.16 10.47 -17.29
C ARG A 133 10.30 10.72 -18.53
N LEU A 134 9.14 10.06 -18.62
CA LEU A 134 8.21 10.24 -19.74
C LEU A 134 7.55 11.62 -19.72
N GLU A 135 7.12 12.10 -18.55
CA GLU A 135 6.57 13.46 -18.41
C GLU A 135 7.60 14.54 -18.76
N LYS A 136 8.84 14.40 -18.29
CA LYS A 136 9.92 15.34 -18.62
C LYS A 136 10.18 15.38 -20.12
N LYS A 137 10.26 14.21 -20.78
CA LYS A 137 10.48 14.11 -22.22
C LYS A 137 9.32 14.73 -23.03
N GLN A 138 8.09 14.57 -22.58
CA GLN A 138 6.92 15.16 -23.22
C GLN A 138 6.90 16.68 -23.10
N LYS A 139 7.28 17.24 -21.94
CA LYS A 139 7.42 18.70 -21.76
C LYS A 139 8.47 19.31 -22.69
N ILE A 140 9.64 18.66 -22.83
CA ILE A 140 10.71 19.13 -23.73
C ILE A 140 10.28 19.13 -25.20
N LEU A 141 9.49 18.16 -25.64
CA LEU A 141 9.02 18.06 -27.03
C LEU A 141 7.90 19.05 -27.38
N LEU A 142 7.24 19.62 -26.37
CA LEU A 142 6.17 20.62 -26.52
C LEU A 142 6.68 22.06 -26.36
N GLN A 143 7.98 22.23 -26.10
CA GLN A 143 8.70 23.50 -26.09
C GLN A 143 9.44 23.67 -27.40
#